data_AF-A0A0R2ABE0-F1
#
_entry.id   AF-A0A0R2ABE0-F1
#
_cell.length_a   1.000
_cell.length_b   1.000
_cell.length_c   1.000
_cell.angle_alpha   90.00
_cell.angle_beta   90.00
_cell.angle_gamma   90.00
#
_symmetry.space_group_name_H-M   'P 1'
#
loop_
_entity.id
_entity.type
_entity.pdbx_description
1 polymer ?
#
loop_
_entity_poly.entity_id
_entity_poly.type
_entity_poly.pdbx_seq_one_letter_code
_entity_poly.pdbx_strand_id
1 'polypeptide(L)'
;MRKHWSVFYILSLFLVLIISTIAQEIVNVGFNLGLNNLVSIHSTNGKGWAGIGTELVALLIWWLVNRLYFHAKIGWGRNASSTAKNWLFLLPVIVVLIGDATLGAQYVLTPANILIALVMGLTVGLVEEYVFRGLLVSYLYSHFRLGAMTTACLSGLGFGLVHAVNGLSSGNWTNTGAQILMAIGLGFFLAAVYLVTNNLWITVIFHAIIDAFDQMAFGTLSNNAGTSVTTAIIYFVVFAIIGAITIGRGSVKLDRERGLFGSGSFQRQRPLAHADFSSHAASTVAVSPIKSLVAVALILAELGLGQVLVQPGQTQLVKVSIAVGLAFAVFLIVVWMFHDVLGSNWHRYREHIVRNIALDVVLMIAVYAVLALVRIGMKAVMGSSAAGGAADVLSFQAVTTAGIGLFGSLTVLMAPFTEELVFRHVLFYQWRGHRIVTFLMFFVSSIAFGLVHWNNFNGDVTQMVPYMVIGGFFALIYYFSRNIWQNIITHFLFDFVQFAAALVLLIVAILQH
;
A
#
# COMPACT_ATOMS: atom_id res chain seq x y z
N MET A 1 -19.36 -8.20 -16.08
CA MET A 1 -18.16 -8.71 -15.36
C MET A 1 -16.85 -8.02 -15.72
N ARG A 2 -16.60 -7.55 -16.97
CA ARG A 2 -15.39 -6.78 -17.33
C ARG A 2 -15.20 -5.41 -16.61
N LYS A 3 -16.14 -4.93 -15.80
CA LYS A 3 -16.15 -3.54 -15.29
C LYS A 3 -15.33 -3.31 -14.02
N HIS A 4 -14.75 -4.35 -13.41
CA HIS A 4 -14.07 -4.24 -12.10
C HIS A 4 -12.61 -4.72 -12.09
N TRP A 5 -12.01 -5.03 -13.25
CA TRP A 5 -10.62 -5.52 -13.29
C TRP A 5 -9.63 -4.47 -12.78
N SER A 6 -9.91 -3.18 -12.97
CA SER A 6 -9.05 -2.08 -12.50
C SER A 6 -9.04 -1.99 -10.97
N VAL A 7 -10.19 -2.22 -10.33
CA VAL A 7 -10.30 -2.29 -8.87
C VAL A 7 -9.50 -3.46 -8.33
N PHE A 8 -9.70 -4.66 -8.91
CA PHE A 8 -8.93 -5.83 -8.55
C PHE A 8 -7.43 -5.57 -8.68
N TYR A 9 -7.01 -5.02 -9.82
CA TYR A 9 -5.62 -4.70 -10.11
C TYR A 9 -4.99 -3.79 -9.04
N ILE A 10 -5.62 -2.67 -8.73
CA ILE A 10 -5.13 -1.72 -7.73
C ILE A 10 -5.06 -2.36 -6.34
N LEU A 11 -6.12 -3.09 -5.95
CA LEU A 11 -6.15 -3.78 -4.66
C LEU A 11 -5.06 -4.85 -4.56
N SER A 12 -4.77 -5.58 -5.64
CA SER A 12 -3.67 -6.55 -5.68
C SER A 12 -2.32 -5.89 -5.42
N LEU A 13 -2.03 -4.74 -6.05
CA LEU A 13 -0.77 -4.02 -5.83
C LEU A 13 -0.64 -3.52 -4.39
N PHE A 14 -1.73 -3.02 -3.81
CA PHE A 14 -1.73 -2.58 -2.42
C PHE A 14 -1.55 -3.75 -1.44
N LEU A 15 -2.21 -4.88 -1.73
CA LEU A 15 -2.11 -6.07 -0.89
C LEU A 15 -0.71 -6.68 -0.91
N VAL A 16 0.05 -6.55 -2.02
CA VAL A 16 1.48 -6.91 -2.06
C VAL A 16 2.25 -6.15 -1.00
N LEU A 17 2.11 -4.82 -0.97
CA LEU A 17 2.83 -3.98 0.00
C LEU A 17 2.44 -4.33 1.44
N ILE A 18 1.14 -4.48 1.72
CA ILE A 18 0.66 -4.84 3.06
C ILE A 18 1.22 -6.21 3.49
N ILE A 19 1.10 -7.23 2.64
CA ILE A 19 1.52 -8.59 3.00
C ILE A 19 3.02 -8.65 3.21
N SER A 20 3.82 -7.98 2.37
CA SER A 20 5.27 -7.90 2.56
C SER A 20 5.63 -7.21 3.88
N THR A 21 4.97 -6.11 4.24
CA THR A 21 5.17 -5.45 5.54
C THR A 21 4.77 -6.37 6.70
N ILE A 22 3.59 -7.01 6.65
CA ILE A 22 3.15 -7.94 7.69
C ILE A 22 4.14 -9.10 7.85
N ALA A 23 4.60 -9.68 6.73
CA ALA A 23 5.54 -10.79 6.74
C ALA A 23 6.90 -10.39 7.35
N GLN A 24 7.39 -9.19 7.02
CA GLN A 24 8.62 -8.64 7.57
C GLN A 24 8.50 -8.48 9.09
N GLU A 25 7.38 -7.93 9.57
CA GLU A 25 7.12 -7.79 10.99
C GLU A 25 7.05 -9.16 11.70
N ILE A 26 6.35 -10.14 11.14
CA ILE A 26 6.28 -11.51 11.71
C ILE A 26 7.68 -12.12 11.88
N VAL A 27 8.54 -11.94 10.88
CA VAL A 27 9.88 -12.55 10.87
C VAL A 27 10.82 -11.81 11.81
N ASN A 28 10.79 -10.48 11.81
CA ASN A 28 11.51 -9.67 12.78
C ASN A 28 11.16 -10.11 14.21
N VAL A 29 9.88 -10.37 14.47
CA VAL A 29 9.40 -10.90 15.75
C VAL A 29 9.95 -12.29 16.05
N GLY A 30 9.84 -13.23 15.10
CA GLY A 30 10.37 -14.59 15.26
C GLY A 30 11.88 -14.64 15.53
N PHE A 31 12.66 -13.78 14.87
CA PHE A 31 14.11 -13.70 15.08
C PHE A 31 14.47 -13.11 16.45
N ASN A 32 13.77 -12.05 16.86
CA ASN A 32 13.95 -11.41 18.17
C ASN A 32 13.53 -12.30 19.35
N LEU A 33 12.61 -13.24 19.14
CA LEU A 33 12.07 -14.14 20.17
C LEU A 33 12.88 -15.42 20.43
N GLY A 34 13.83 -15.80 19.58
CA GLY A 34 14.53 -17.07 19.78
C GLY A 34 15.69 -17.42 18.85
N LEU A 35 15.99 -16.63 17.82
CA LEU A 35 17.08 -16.94 16.87
C LEU A 35 18.32 -16.06 17.04
N ASN A 36 18.30 -15.04 17.91
CA ASN A 36 19.46 -14.20 18.22
C ASN A 36 20.70 -15.02 18.67
N ASN A 37 20.49 -16.20 19.27
CA ASN A 37 21.56 -17.11 19.70
C ASN A 37 22.07 -18.06 18.59
N LEU A 38 21.36 -18.17 17.46
CA LEU A 38 21.68 -19.08 16.34
C LEU A 38 22.15 -18.34 15.09
N VAL A 39 21.68 -17.11 14.87
CA VAL A 39 22.01 -16.27 13.71
C VAL A 39 22.09 -14.82 14.18
N SER A 40 23.30 -14.25 14.25
CA SER A 40 23.46 -12.83 14.58
C SER A 40 22.88 -11.97 13.47
N ILE A 41 21.73 -11.32 13.73
CA ILE A 41 20.99 -10.46 12.78
C ILE A 41 21.83 -9.27 12.31
N HIS A 42 22.81 -8.86 13.12
CA HIS A 42 23.73 -7.77 12.78
C HIS A 42 24.84 -8.21 11.82
N SER A 43 25.05 -9.51 11.62
CA SER A 43 25.92 -10.02 10.57
C SER A 43 25.22 -9.94 9.21
N THR A 44 26.00 -9.76 8.14
CA THR A 44 25.51 -9.77 6.76
C THR A 44 24.70 -11.03 6.44
N ASN A 45 25.12 -12.18 6.97
CA ASN A 45 24.41 -13.45 6.81
C ASN A 45 23.07 -13.47 7.55
N GLY A 46 22.99 -12.84 8.73
CA GLY A 46 21.75 -12.77 9.51
C GLY A 46 20.65 -11.96 8.83
N LYS A 47 21.01 -10.86 8.17
CA LYS A 47 20.06 -10.09 7.34
C LYS A 47 19.53 -10.91 6.16
N GLY A 48 20.39 -11.72 5.52
CA GLY A 48 19.98 -12.61 4.44
C GLY A 48 18.93 -13.65 4.89
N TRP A 49 19.15 -14.30 6.03
CA TRP A 49 18.19 -15.26 6.59
C TRP A 49 16.86 -14.64 7.02
N ALA A 50 16.88 -13.41 7.56
CA ALA A 50 15.65 -12.67 7.87
C ALA A 50 14.88 -12.29 6.59
N GLY A 51 15.58 -11.91 5.52
CA GLY A 51 14.98 -11.70 4.20
C GLY A 51 14.27 -12.96 3.68
N ILE A 52 14.96 -14.09 3.68
CA ILE A 52 14.39 -15.39 3.28
C ILE A 52 13.15 -15.74 4.11
N GLY A 53 13.21 -15.55 5.43
CA GLY A 53 12.05 -15.77 6.31
C GLY A 53 10.85 -14.91 5.92
N THR A 54 11.10 -13.63 5.60
CA THR A 54 10.07 -12.66 5.18
C THR A 54 9.36 -13.14 3.93
N GLU A 55 10.11 -13.56 2.92
CA GLU A 55 9.55 -14.09 1.68
C GLU A 55 8.72 -15.35 1.90
N LEU A 56 9.19 -16.29 2.75
CA LEU A 56 8.45 -17.51 3.03
C LEU A 56 7.12 -17.26 3.77
N VAL A 57 7.11 -16.31 4.71
CA VAL A 57 5.86 -15.91 5.39
C VAL A 57 4.92 -15.21 4.41
N ALA A 58 5.42 -14.32 3.57
CA ALA A 58 4.63 -13.68 2.52
C ALA A 58 4.02 -14.72 1.56
N LEU A 59 4.81 -15.71 1.13
CA LEU A 59 4.33 -16.82 0.29
C LEU A 59 3.20 -17.59 0.97
N LEU A 60 3.34 -17.90 2.25
CA LEU A 60 2.32 -18.62 3.02
C LEU A 60 1.01 -17.83 3.07
N ILE A 61 1.07 -16.52 3.35
CA ILE A 61 -0.11 -15.65 3.38
C ILE A 61 -0.77 -15.62 1.99
N TRP A 62 0.00 -15.41 0.93
CA TRP A 62 -0.52 -15.41 -0.44
C TRP A 62 -1.13 -16.74 -0.86
N TRP A 63 -0.51 -17.85 -0.47
CA TRP A 63 -1.04 -19.18 -0.70
C TRP A 63 -2.36 -19.41 0.06
N LEU A 64 -2.47 -18.95 1.31
CA LEU A 64 -3.72 -19.01 2.09
C LEU A 64 -4.82 -18.15 1.46
N VAL A 65 -4.51 -16.91 1.08
CA VAL A 65 -5.44 -16.01 0.37
C VAL A 65 -5.91 -16.67 -0.94
N ASN A 66 -5.00 -17.28 -1.69
CA ASN A 66 -5.38 -17.99 -2.89
C ASN A 66 -6.24 -19.22 -2.60
N ARG A 67 -5.90 -20.01 -1.57
CA ARG A 67 -6.65 -21.22 -1.22
C ARG A 67 -8.05 -20.93 -0.69
N LEU A 68 -8.23 -19.84 0.05
CA LEU A 68 -9.47 -19.51 0.75
C LEU A 68 -10.39 -18.56 -0.03
N TYR A 69 -9.84 -17.70 -0.89
CA TYR A 69 -10.60 -16.63 -1.52
C TYR A 69 -10.51 -16.65 -3.05
N PHE A 70 -9.29 -16.65 -3.61
CA PHE A 70 -9.14 -16.50 -5.05
C PHE A 70 -9.37 -17.79 -5.85
N HIS A 71 -8.89 -18.92 -5.35
CA HIS A 71 -8.94 -20.21 -6.04
C HIS A 71 -8.34 -20.18 -7.46
N ALA A 72 -7.37 -19.30 -7.73
CA ALA A 72 -6.68 -19.24 -9.02
C ALA A 72 -5.95 -20.55 -9.29
N LYS A 73 -6.17 -21.09 -10.50
CA LYS A 73 -5.45 -22.26 -11.00
C LYS A 73 -4.09 -21.83 -11.57
N ILE A 74 -3.05 -22.03 -10.76
CA ILE A 74 -1.68 -21.68 -11.14
C ILE A 74 -1.06 -22.81 -11.96
N GLY A 75 -0.62 -22.50 -13.18
CA GLY A 75 0.11 -23.43 -14.03
C GLY A 75 1.55 -23.66 -13.58
N TRP A 76 1.87 -24.88 -13.17
CA TRP A 76 3.21 -25.32 -12.76
C TRP A 76 3.92 -26.19 -13.81
N GLY A 77 3.46 -26.18 -15.06
CA GLY A 77 4.07 -26.98 -16.14
C GLY A 77 3.78 -28.50 -16.11
N ARG A 78 2.77 -28.96 -15.36
CA ARG A 78 2.46 -30.39 -15.11
C ARG A 78 2.05 -31.24 -16.33
N ASN A 79 1.86 -30.67 -17.51
CA ASN A 79 1.70 -31.46 -18.72
C ASN A 79 3.08 -31.75 -19.31
N ALA A 80 3.44 -33.04 -19.45
CA ALA A 80 4.70 -33.54 -20.01
C ALA A 80 4.97 -33.08 -21.46
N SER A 81 4.01 -32.42 -22.11
CA SER A 81 4.19 -31.71 -23.39
C SER A 81 4.70 -30.27 -23.23
N SER A 82 4.99 -29.81 -22.00
CA SER A 82 5.82 -28.61 -21.76
C SER A 82 7.22 -28.91 -22.30
N THR A 83 7.33 -28.71 -23.60
CA THR A 83 8.44 -29.12 -24.44
C THR A 83 9.73 -28.58 -23.81
N ALA A 84 10.80 -29.36 -23.72
CA ALA A 84 12.10 -28.89 -23.22
C ALA A 84 12.51 -27.53 -23.82
N LYS A 85 12.04 -27.21 -25.03
CA LYS A 85 12.13 -25.92 -25.72
C LYS A 85 11.60 -24.72 -24.92
N ASN A 86 10.60 -24.86 -24.05
CA ASN A 86 10.10 -23.75 -23.23
C ASN A 86 11.18 -23.22 -22.28
N TRP A 87 12.12 -24.06 -21.84
CA TRP A 87 13.23 -23.62 -20.99
C TRP A 87 14.21 -22.68 -21.72
N LEU A 88 14.15 -22.58 -23.06
CA LEU A 88 14.89 -21.58 -23.81
C LEU A 88 14.46 -20.14 -23.49
N PHE A 89 13.29 -19.94 -22.89
CA PHE A 89 12.89 -18.63 -22.36
C PHE A 89 13.75 -18.16 -21.18
N LEU A 90 14.64 -18.99 -20.64
CA LEU A 90 15.67 -18.57 -19.69
C LEU A 90 16.83 -17.82 -20.36
N LEU A 91 17.13 -18.07 -21.64
CA LEU A 91 18.32 -17.50 -22.31
C LEU A 91 18.42 -15.97 -22.26
N PRO A 92 17.31 -15.20 -22.39
CA PRO A 92 17.38 -13.75 -22.29
C PRO A 92 17.91 -13.21 -20.94
N VAL A 93 17.98 -14.02 -19.89
CA VAL A 93 18.55 -13.61 -18.59
C VAL A 93 20.01 -13.17 -18.72
N ILE A 94 20.73 -13.72 -19.71
CA ILE A 94 22.14 -13.37 -20.00
C ILE A 94 22.31 -11.88 -20.26
N VAL A 95 21.30 -11.20 -20.84
CA VAL A 95 21.33 -9.75 -21.06
C VAL A 95 21.46 -8.98 -19.74
N VAL A 96 20.72 -9.43 -18.72
CA VAL A 96 20.74 -8.83 -17.37
C VAL A 96 22.07 -9.13 -16.70
N LEU A 97 22.51 -10.39 -16.70
CA LEU A 97 23.78 -10.79 -16.08
C LEU A 97 24.98 -10.02 -16.66
N ILE A 98 25.03 -9.84 -17.98
CA ILE A 98 26.10 -9.06 -18.63
C ILE A 98 26.00 -7.59 -18.25
N GLY A 99 24.80 -7.00 -18.29
CA GLY A 99 24.64 -5.58 -17.98
C GLY A 99 24.98 -5.27 -16.52
N ASP A 100 24.52 -6.10 -15.58
CA ASP A 100 24.76 -5.88 -14.14
C ASP A 100 26.23 -6.12 -13.78
N ALA A 101 26.91 -7.07 -14.45
CA ALA A 101 28.36 -7.24 -14.34
C ALA A 101 29.15 -5.95 -14.67
N THR A 102 28.59 -5.03 -15.47
CA THR A 102 29.23 -3.75 -15.83
C THR A 102 28.94 -2.61 -14.86
N LEU A 103 28.06 -2.80 -13.87
CA LEU A 103 27.63 -1.76 -12.92
C LEU A 103 28.50 -1.71 -11.67
N GLY A 104 29.81 -1.89 -11.83
CA GLY A 104 30.76 -1.84 -10.72
C GLY A 104 30.67 -3.03 -9.76
N ALA A 105 30.28 -4.21 -10.27
CA ALA A 105 30.16 -5.45 -9.50
C ALA A 105 31.44 -5.78 -8.71
N GLN A 106 31.28 -6.09 -7.42
CA GLN A 106 32.30 -6.53 -6.49
C GLN A 106 31.88 -7.90 -5.94
N TYR A 107 32.24 -8.97 -6.66
CA TYR A 107 31.76 -10.30 -6.34
C TYR A 107 32.26 -10.82 -4.99
N VAL A 108 31.34 -11.26 -4.14
CA VAL A 108 31.65 -11.91 -2.86
C VAL A 108 31.26 -13.39 -2.90
N LEU A 109 32.18 -14.22 -3.40
CA LEU A 109 31.93 -15.63 -3.77
C LEU A 109 32.27 -16.64 -2.67
N THR A 110 32.01 -16.32 -1.40
CA THR A 110 32.17 -17.33 -0.34
C THR A 110 31.06 -18.38 -0.45
N PRO A 111 31.29 -19.66 -0.09
CA PRO A 111 30.25 -20.69 -0.15
C PRO A 111 28.97 -20.32 0.61
N ALA A 112 29.10 -19.64 1.74
CA ALA A 112 27.98 -19.14 2.52
C ALA A 112 27.18 -18.06 1.77
N ASN A 113 27.87 -17.09 1.14
CA ASN A 113 27.20 -16.03 0.38
C ASN A 113 26.53 -16.57 -0.89
N ILE A 114 27.17 -17.51 -1.59
CA ILE A 114 26.57 -18.18 -2.75
C ILE A 114 25.29 -18.91 -2.32
N LEU A 115 25.34 -19.67 -1.22
CA LEU A 115 24.16 -20.38 -0.71
C LEU A 115 23.03 -19.41 -0.35
N ILE A 116 23.33 -18.35 0.40
CA ILE A 116 22.34 -17.34 0.78
C ILE A 116 21.76 -16.65 -0.46
N ALA A 117 22.60 -16.27 -1.43
CA ALA A 117 22.15 -15.62 -2.66
C ALA A 117 21.22 -16.52 -3.48
N LEU A 118 21.55 -17.80 -3.64
CA LEU A 118 20.72 -18.77 -4.35
C LEU A 118 19.36 -19.00 -3.67
N VAL A 119 19.36 -19.14 -2.34
CA VAL A 119 18.12 -19.35 -1.57
C VAL A 119 17.27 -18.07 -1.55
N MET A 120 17.89 -16.91 -1.34
CA MET A 120 17.22 -15.61 -1.39
C MET A 120 16.60 -15.37 -2.76
N GLY A 121 17.38 -15.47 -3.84
CA GLY A 121 16.87 -15.27 -5.20
C GLY A 121 15.75 -16.24 -5.54
N LEU A 122 15.85 -17.52 -5.15
CA LEU A 122 14.77 -18.49 -5.37
C LEU A 122 13.50 -18.14 -4.58
N THR A 123 13.63 -17.67 -3.34
CA THR A 123 12.47 -17.34 -2.50
C THR A 123 11.78 -16.06 -2.93
N VAL A 124 12.53 -14.99 -3.21
CA VAL A 124 12.00 -13.74 -3.80
C VAL A 124 11.34 -14.04 -5.15
N GLY A 125 12.05 -14.72 -6.05
CA GLY A 125 11.53 -15.10 -7.37
C GLY A 125 10.28 -15.98 -7.26
N LEU A 126 10.18 -16.87 -6.27
CA LEU A 126 8.98 -17.67 -6.05
C LEU A 126 7.79 -16.82 -5.59
N VAL A 127 7.98 -15.93 -4.63
CA VAL A 127 6.92 -15.06 -4.08
C VAL A 127 6.40 -14.11 -5.15
N GLU A 128 7.29 -13.34 -5.76
CA GLU A 128 6.88 -12.29 -6.67
C GLU A 128 6.21 -12.87 -7.92
N GLU A 129 6.77 -13.94 -8.48
CA GLU A 129 6.17 -14.59 -9.64
C GLU A 129 4.84 -15.28 -9.30
N TYR A 130 4.72 -15.89 -8.12
CA TYR A 130 3.44 -16.45 -7.66
C TYR A 130 2.35 -15.38 -7.64
N VAL A 131 2.63 -14.18 -7.14
CA VAL A 131 1.65 -13.10 -7.06
C VAL A 131 1.38 -12.48 -8.43
N PHE A 132 2.42 -12.05 -9.14
CA PHE A 132 2.25 -11.28 -10.37
C PHE A 132 1.89 -12.13 -11.58
N ARG A 133 2.38 -13.36 -11.69
CA ARG A 133 2.11 -14.27 -12.82
C ARG A 133 1.08 -15.31 -12.41
N GLY A 134 1.28 -15.98 -11.28
CA GLY A 134 0.35 -16.98 -10.78
C GLY A 134 -1.04 -16.42 -10.52
N LEU A 135 -1.18 -15.36 -9.70
CA LEU A 135 -2.49 -14.80 -9.33
C LEU A 135 -2.95 -13.71 -10.30
N LEU A 136 -2.19 -12.62 -10.43
CA LEU A 136 -2.62 -11.41 -11.14
C LEU A 136 -2.86 -11.68 -12.64
N VAL A 137 -1.90 -12.28 -13.36
CA VAL A 137 -2.07 -12.63 -14.79
C VAL A 137 -3.22 -13.61 -14.98
N SER A 138 -3.34 -14.65 -14.15
CA SER A 138 -4.45 -15.61 -14.22
C SER A 138 -5.81 -14.94 -14.06
N TYR A 139 -5.95 -14.02 -13.11
CA TYR A 139 -7.20 -13.30 -12.93
C TYR A 139 -7.52 -12.36 -14.09
N LEU A 140 -6.56 -11.52 -14.49
CA LEU A 140 -6.75 -10.56 -15.56
C LEU A 140 -7.09 -11.27 -16.88
N TYR A 141 -6.41 -12.37 -17.20
CA TYR A 141 -6.61 -13.11 -18.43
C TYR A 141 -7.79 -14.09 -18.39
N SER A 142 -7.87 -14.95 -17.37
CA SER A 142 -8.83 -16.07 -17.34
C SER A 142 -10.19 -15.65 -16.81
N HIS A 143 -10.22 -14.83 -15.75
CA HIS A 143 -11.45 -14.40 -15.10
C HIS A 143 -12.03 -13.12 -15.74
N PHE A 144 -11.23 -12.05 -15.82
CA PHE A 144 -11.66 -10.79 -16.42
C PHE A 144 -11.64 -10.79 -17.96
N ARG A 145 -11.05 -11.83 -18.58
CA ARG A 145 -11.02 -12.04 -20.03
C ARG A 145 -10.39 -10.89 -20.80
N LEU A 146 -9.36 -10.25 -20.22
CA LEU A 146 -8.54 -9.26 -20.93
C LEU A 146 -7.71 -9.93 -22.04
N GLY A 147 -7.24 -9.13 -22.99
CA GLY A 147 -6.33 -9.60 -24.03
C GLY A 147 -4.95 -9.91 -23.46
N ALA A 148 -4.24 -10.87 -24.04
CA ALA A 148 -2.92 -11.30 -23.54
C ALA A 148 -1.91 -10.15 -23.47
N MET A 149 -1.87 -9.30 -24.50
CA MET A 149 -1.03 -8.10 -24.52
C MET A 149 -1.37 -7.15 -23.37
N THR A 150 -2.65 -6.80 -23.19
CA THR A 150 -3.10 -5.92 -22.09
C THR A 150 -2.77 -6.53 -20.73
N THR A 151 -2.99 -7.82 -20.54
CA THR A 151 -2.65 -8.51 -19.29
C THR A 151 -1.16 -8.45 -19.00
N ALA A 152 -0.30 -8.69 -20.01
CA ALA A 152 1.14 -8.60 -19.84
C ALA A 152 1.60 -7.17 -19.53
N CYS A 153 1.04 -6.16 -20.21
CA CYS A 153 1.34 -4.75 -19.92
C CYS A 153 0.95 -4.37 -18.48
N LEU A 154 -0.23 -4.80 -18.01
CA LEU A 154 -0.68 -4.54 -16.65
C LEU A 154 0.18 -5.26 -15.62
N SER A 155 0.53 -6.53 -15.87
CA SER A 155 1.44 -7.28 -14.99
C SER A 155 2.80 -6.60 -14.88
N GLY A 156 3.41 -6.21 -16.02
CA GLY A 156 4.68 -5.49 -16.02
C GLY A 156 4.61 -4.13 -15.33
N LEU A 157 3.58 -3.33 -15.64
CA LEU A 157 3.36 -2.04 -14.96
C LEU A 157 3.24 -2.22 -13.44
N GLY A 158 2.50 -3.23 -12.99
CA GLY A 158 2.27 -3.47 -11.57
C GLY A 158 3.54 -3.92 -10.86
N PHE A 159 4.28 -4.82 -11.49
CA PHE A 159 5.56 -5.33 -11.02
C PHE A 159 6.60 -4.20 -10.89
N GLY A 160 6.64 -3.28 -11.86
CA GLY A 160 7.49 -2.09 -11.74
C GLY A 160 7.03 -1.15 -10.62
N LEU A 161 5.74 -0.80 -10.56
CA LEU A 161 5.24 0.21 -9.62
C LEU A 161 5.42 -0.16 -8.14
N VAL A 162 5.40 -1.44 -7.77
CA VAL A 162 5.63 -1.82 -6.36
C VAL A 162 7.03 -1.44 -5.87
N HIS A 163 8.01 -1.28 -6.77
CA HIS A 163 9.37 -0.83 -6.44
C HIS A 163 9.45 0.66 -6.08
N ALA A 164 8.37 1.44 -6.26
CA ALA A 164 8.32 2.84 -5.84
C ALA A 164 8.54 3.00 -4.33
N VAL A 165 8.25 1.97 -3.53
CA VAL A 165 8.54 1.95 -2.08
C VAL A 165 10.03 2.14 -1.78
N ASN A 166 10.92 1.69 -2.67
CA ASN A 166 12.37 1.87 -2.49
C ASN A 166 12.77 3.34 -2.58
N GLY A 167 12.08 4.14 -3.40
CA GLY A 167 12.28 5.59 -3.47
C GLY A 167 11.79 6.31 -2.22
N LEU A 168 10.69 5.84 -1.64
CA LEU A 168 10.18 6.33 -0.36
C LEU A 168 11.14 6.02 0.79
N SER A 169 11.75 4.84 0.79
CA SER A 169 12.68 4.40 1.84
C SER A 169 14.08 5.00 1.70
N SER A 170 14.64 5.05 0.48
CA SER A 170 16.03 5.49 0.23
C SER A 170 16.17 6.98 -0.10
N GLY A 171 15.12 7.61 -0.61
CA GLY A 171 15.18 8.96 -1.20
C GLY A 171 15.86 9.02 -2.59
N ASN A 172 16.38 7.91 -3.11
CA ASN A 172 17.10 7.88 -4.40
C ASN A 172 16.16 7.64 -5.58
N TRP A 173 15.39 8.66 -5.94
CA TRP A 173 14.38 8.57 -7.01
C TRP A 173 14.94 8.32 -8.41
N THR A 174 16.20 8.68 -8.68
CA THR A 174 16.85 8.38 -9.96
C THR A 174 17.01 6.87 -10.13
N ASN A 175 17.59 6.19 -9.13
CA ASN A 175 17.76 4.75 -9.20
C ASN A 175 16.41 4.02 -9.04
N THR A 176 15.51 4.50 -8.20
CA THR A 176 14.15 3.94 -8.13
C THR A 176 13.43 4.03 -9.47
N GLY A 177 13.51 5.16 -10.17
CA GLY A 177 12.93 5.32 -11.51
C GLY A 177 13.54 4.35 -12.53
N ALA A 178 14.87 4.16 -12.48
CA ALA A 178 15.56 3.16 -13.30
C ALA A 178 15.11 1.73 -12.98
N GLN A 179 15.01 1.38 -11.69
CA GLN A 179 14.53 0.08 -11.23
C GLN A 179 13.09 -0.18 -11.69
N ILE A 180 12.19 0.80 -11.52
CA ILE A 180 10.80 0.70 -12.01
C ILE A 180 10.80 0.44 -13.51
N LEU A 181 11.55 1.23 -14.30
CA LEU A 181 11.57 1.10 -15.76
C LEU A 181 12.04 -0.30 -16.21
N MET A 182 13.15 -0.80 -15.67
CA MET A 182 13.64 -2.14 -16.03
C MET A 182 12.67 -3.24 -15.58
N ALA A 183 12.10 -3.11 -14.38
CA ALA A 183 11.14 -4.05 -13.82
C ALA A 183 9.85 -4.08 -14.66
N ILE A 184 9.40 -2.96 -15.25
CA ILE A 184 8.26 -2.99 -16.18
C ILE A 184 8.56 -3.87 -17.40
N GLY A 185 9.76 -3.75 -17.99
CA GLY A 185 10.18 -4.53 -19.15
C GLY A 185 10.27 -6.03 -18.85
N LEU A 186 11.03 -6.38 -17.81
CA LEU A 186 11.17 -7.77 -17.31
C LEU A 186 9.81 -8.34 -16.90
N GLY A 187 9.07 -7.53 -16.14
CA GLY A 187 7.66 -7.59 -15.83
C GLY A 187 6.80 -8.18 -16.95
N PHE A 188 6.75 -7.41 -18.03
CA PHE A 188 6.01 -7.70 -19.24
C PHE A 188 6.49 -8.98 -19.93
N PHE A 189 7.81 -9.19 -20.07
CA PHE A 189 8.36 -10.39 -20.69
C PHE A 189 8.01 -11.67 -19.92
N LEU A 190 8.17 -11.69 -18.60
CA LEU A 190 7.84 -12.89 -17.81
C LEU A 190 6.33 -13.17 -17.80
N ALA A 191 5.49 -12.13 -17.82
CA ALA A 191 4.05 -12.30 -18.01
C ALA A 191 3.72 -12.92 -19.39
N ALA A 192 4.41 -12.48 -20.45
CA ALA A 192 4.31 -13.09 -21.77
C ALA A 192 4.69 -14.58 -21.76
N VAL A 193 5.83 -14.92 -21.16
CA VAL A 193 6.31 -16.30 -21.01
C VAL A 193 5.28 -17.15 -20.26
N TYR A 194 4.75 -16.66 -19.14
CA TYR A 194 3.74 -17.39 -18.37
C TYR A 194 2.45 -17.64 -19.19
N LEU A 195 1.96 -16.63 -19.91
CA LEU A 195 0.77 -16.76 -20.77
C LEU A 195 0.93 -17.84 -21.85
N VAL A 196 2.10 -17.92 -22.51
CA VAL A 196 2.33 -18.86 -23.63
C VAL A 196 2.85 -20.23 -23.20
N THR A 197 3.35 -20.37 -21.96
CA THR A 197 3.87 -21.65 -21.44
C THR A 197 2.97 -22.30 -20.40
N ASN A 198 2.17 -21.52 -19.67
CA ASN A 198 1.44 -21.93 -18.47
C ASN A 198 2.37 -22.67 -17.45
N ASN A 199 3.61 -22.20 -17.34
CA ASN A 199 4.64 -22.78 -16.48
C ASN A 199 5.32 -21.69 -15.65
N LEU A 200 4.91 -21.59 -14.38
CA LEU A 200 5.44 -20.61 -13.43
C LEU A 200 6.93 -20.83 -13.12
N TRP A 201 7.42 -22.07 -13.17
CA TRP A 201 8.82 -22.36 -12.83
C TRP A 201 9.83 -21.65 -13.73
N ILE A 202 9.48 -21.40 -15.00
CA ILE A 202 10.37 -20.69 -15.92
C ILE A 202 10.56 -19.24 -15.46
N THR A 203 9.48 -18.58 -15.02
CA THR A 203 9.58 -17.19 -14.58
C THR A 203 10.24 -17.09 -13.20
N VAL A 204 9.93 -18.02 -12.29
CA VAL A 204 10.59 -18.13 -10.97
C VAL A 204 12.09 -18.29 -11.12
N ILE A 205 12.55 -19.22 -11.97
CA ILE A 205 13.98 -19.48 -12.15
C ILE A 205 14.66 -18.32 -12.87
N PHE A 206 14.01 -17.71 -13.87
CA PHE A 206 14.54 -16.53 -14.54
C PHE A 206 14.82 -15.40 -13.54
N HIS A 207 13.83 -15.08 -12.71
CA HIS A 207 13.93 -14.05 -11.68
C HIS A 207 15.00 -14.43 -10.64
N ALA A 208 14.97 -15.66 -10.13
CA ALA A 208 15.91 -16.12 -9.13
C ALA A 208 17.38 -16.04 -9.57
N ILE A 209 17.66 -16.24 -10.86
CA ILE A 209 19.01 -16.10 -11.41
C ILE A 209 19.50 -14.65 -11.33
N ILE A 210 18.62 -13.67 -11.59
CA ILE A 210 18.96 -12.24 -11.52
C ILE A 210 19.28 -11.87 -10.08
N ASP A 211 18.36 -12.13 -9.15
CA ASP A 211 18.52 -11.74 -7.75
C ASP A 211 19.71 -12.46 -7.09
N ALA A 212 19.91 -13.74 -7.39
CA ALA A 212 21.08 -14.44 -6.89
C ALA A 212 22.39 -13.83 -7.43
N PHE A 213 22.41 -13.44 -8.72
CA PHE A 213 23.56 -12.76 -9.31
C PHE A 213 23.81 -11.40 -8.64
N ASP A 214 22.79 -10.56 -8.51
CA ASP A 214 22.90 -9.23 -7.89
C ASP A 214 23.32 -9.31 -6.43
N GLN A 215 22.78 -10.26 -5.68
CA GLN A 215 23.19 -10.48 -4.29
C GLN A 215 24.66 -10.92 -4.19
N MET A 216 25.18 -11.68 -5.15
CA MET A 216 26.61 -12.06 -5.21
C MET A 216 27.50 -10.91 -5.72
N ALA A 217 27.02 -10.12 -6.67
CA ALA A 217 27.75 -9.05 -7.35
C ALA A 217 27.82 -7.76 -6.52
N PHE A 218 26.79 -7.47 -5.72
CA PHE A 218 26.66 -6.20 -4.99
C PHE A 218 26.50 -6.39 -3.48
N GLY A 219 26.27 -7.61 -3.00
CA GLY A 219 26.03 -7.89 -1.58
C GLY A 219 24.66 -7.43 -1.07
N THR A 220 23.80 -6.90 -1.93
CA THR A 220 22.47 -6.41 -1.59
C THR A 220 21.55 -6.41 -2.82
N LEU A 221 20.24 -6.60 -2.61
CA LEU A 221 19.18 -6.39 -3.60
C LEU A 221 18.63 -4.94 -3.59
N SER A 222 19.35 -4.01 -2.97
CA SER A 222 18.96 -2.60 -2.88
C SER A 222 19.16 -1.88 -4.20
N ASN A 223 18.22 -0.99 -4.56
CA ASN A 223 18.32 -0.12 -5.74
C ASN A 223 19.45 0.93 -5.64
N ASN A 224 20.13 1.05 -4.51
CA ASN A 224 21.33 1.88 -4.38
C ASN A 224 22.59 1.21 -4.95
N ALA A 225 22.54 -0.09 -5.24
CA ALA A 225 23.59 -0.84 -5.91
C ALA A 225 23.05 -1.48 -7.20
N GLY A 226 23.93 -1.78 -8.16
CA GLY A 226 23.54 -2.51 -9.38
C GLY A 226 22.48 -1.84 -10.25
N THR A 227 22.29 -0.52 -10.15
CA THR A 227 21.22 0.19 -10.87
C THR A 227 21.77 1.37 -11.69
N SER A 228 21.36 1.48 -12.95
CA SER A 228 21.68 2.60 -13.84
C SER A 228 20.52 2.90 -14.78
N VAL A 229 20.30 4.19 -15.08
CA VAL A 229 19.27 4.62 -16.05
C VAL A 229 19.56 4.04 -17.44
N THR A 230 20.83 3.91 -17.82
CA THR A 230 21.22 3.41 -19.14
C THR A 230 20.90 1.93 -19.29
N THR A 231 21.31 1.10 -18.33
CA THR A 231 20.98 -0.34 -18.35
C THR A 231 19.48 -0.56 -18.22
N ALA A 232 18.78 0.27 -17.43
CA ALA A 232 17.34 0.19 -17.30
C ALA A 232 16.58 0.42 -18.62
N ILE A 233 17.00 1.43 -19.41
CA ILE A 233 16.42 1.68 -20.74
C ILE A 233 16.69 0.49 -21.66
N ILE A 234 17.91 -0.05 -21.66
CA ILE A 234 18.28 -1.21 -22.47
C ILE A 234 17.41 -2.42 -22.10
N TYR A 235 17.31 -2.75 -20.82
CA TYR A 235 16.49 -3.87 -20.33
C TYR A 235 15.02 -3.67 -20.71
N PHE A 236 14.46 -2.48 -20.47
CA PHE A 236 13.09 -2.17 -20.84
C PHE A 236 12.84 -2.41 -22.34
N VAL A 237 13.68 -1.85 -23.21
CA VAL A 237 13.53 -1.99 -24.67
C VAL A 237 13.67 -3.46 -25.10
N VAL A 238 14.72 -4.14 -24.65
CA VAL A 238 14.99 -5.53 -25.02
C VAL A 238 13.85 -6.44 -24.58
N PHE A 239 13.43 -6.38 -23.31
CA PHE A 239 12.38 -7.24 -22.78
C PHE A 239 10.98 -6.87 -23.27
N ALA A 240 10.71 -5.59 -23.56
CA ALA A 240 9.47 -5.19 -24.24
C ALA A 240 9.39 -5.78 -25.65
N ILE A 241 10.48 -5.75 -26.43
CA ILE A 241 10.52 -6.32 -27.77
C ILE A 241 10.36 -7.85 -27.71
N ILE A 242 11.15 -8.54 -26.89
CA ILE A 242 11.11 -10.00 -26.78
C ILE A 242 9.76 -10.48 -26.23
N GLY A 243 9.19 -9.77 -25.25
CA GLY A 243 7.86 -10.07 -24.71
C GLY A 243 6.77 -9.91 -25.77
N ALA A 244 6.83 -8.86 -26.59
CA ALA A 244 5.86 -8.61 -27.64
C ALA A 244 5.93 -9.67 -28.74
N ILE A 245 7.15 -10.09 -29.11
CA ILE A 245 7.38 -11.21 -30.04
C ILE A 245 6.84 -12.52 -29.45
N THR A 246 7.10 -12.78 -28.16
CA THR A 246 6.64 -13.97 -27.45
C THR A 246 5.12 -14.08 -27.47
N ILE A 247 4.40 -13.00 -27.16
CA ILE A 247 2.92 -12.98 -27.22
C ILE A 247 2.42 -13.05 -28.66
N GLY A 248 3.04 -12.31 -29.59
CA GLY A 248 2.58 -12.21 -30.97
C GLY A 248 2.75 -13.50 -31.78
N ARG A 249 3.79 -14.30 -31.48
CA ARG A 249 4.07 -15.58 -32.15
C ARG A 249 3.62 -16.80 -31.35
N GLY A 250 3.50 -16.67 -30.03
CA GLY A 250 3.10 -17.75 -29.15
C GLY A 250 1.58 -17.93 -29.10
N SER A 251 1.13 -19.16 -28.94
CA SER A 251 -0.26 -19.44 -28.56
C SER A 251 -0.38 -19.38 -27.04
N VAL A 252 -1.35 -18.60 -26.54
CA VAL A 252 -1.63 -18.51 -25.10
C VAL A 252 -2.15 -19.86 -24.61
N LYS A 253 -1.44 -20.47 -23.66
CA LYS A 253 -1.75 -21.78 -23.08
C LYS A 253 -2.47 -21.70 -21.74
N LEU A 254 -2.57 -20.51 -21.15
CA LEU A 254 -3.35 -20.29 -19.94
C LEU A 254 -4.84 -20.43 -20.27
N ASP A 255 -5.56 -21.26 -19.52
CA ASP A 255 -6.97 -21.55 -19.79
C ASP A 255 -7.86 -20.38 -19.38
N ARG A 256 -8.84 -20.02 -20.22
CA ARG A 256 -9.94 -19.15 -19.79
C ARG A 256 -10.97 -19.97 -19.03
N GLU A 257 -11.37 -19.52 -17.86
CA GLU A 257 -12.42 -20.19 -17.10
C GLU A 257 -13.71 -20.24 -17.95
N ARG A 258 -14.19 -21.47 -18.22
CA ARG A 258 -15.58 -21.69 -18.65
C ARG A 258 -16.43 -21.38 -17.43
N GLY A 259 -17.07 -20.21 -17.45
CA GLY A 259 -17.88 -19.76 -16.33
C GLY A 259 -18.89 -20.82 -15.91
N LEU A 260 -19.01 -21.03 -14.60
CA LEU A 260 -20.01 -21.90 -13.95
C LEU A 260 -21.46 -21.40 -14.12
N PHE A 261 -21.74 -20.52 -15.08
CA PHE A 261 -23.08 -20.11 -15.47
C PHE A 261 -23.22 -20.22 -16.98
N GLY A 262 -24.12 -21.14 -17.36
CA GLY A 262 -24.27 -21.66 -18.70
C GLY A 262 -24.73 -20.65 -19.74
N SER A 263 -24.82 -21.20 -20.95
CA SER A 263 -25.53 -20.69 -22.12
C SER A 263 -26.88 -20.04 -21.75
N GLY A 264 -26.86 -18.72 -21.54
CA GLY A 264 -28.03 -17.87 -21.55
C GLY A 264 -27.96 -16.99 -22.79
N SER A 265 -28.92 -17.19 -23.69
CA SER A 265 -29.20 -16.38 -24.87
C SER A 265 -28.89 -14.89 -24.68
N PHE A 266 -28.17 -14.30 -25.63
CA PHE A 266 -28.01 -12.86 -25.78
C PHE A 266 -29.39 -12.19 -25.90
N GLN A 267 -29.96 -11.73 -24.78
CA GLN A 267 -31.03 -10.75 -24.81
C GLN A 267 -30.42 -9.39 -25.10
N ARG A 268 -30.83 -8.82 -26.24
CA ARG A 268 -30.53 -7.46 -26.71
C ARG A 268 -30.51 -6.47 -25.55
N GLN A 269 -29.36 -5.81 -25.39
CA GLN A 269 -29.23 -4.63 -24.56
C GLN A 269 -30.28 -3.60 -24.99
N ARG A 270 -31.11 -3.16 -24.04
CA ARG A 270 -31.88 -1.92 -24.20
C ARG A 270 -30.90 -0.75 -24.33
N PRO A 271 -31.20 0.27 -25.14
CA PRO A 271 -30.35 1.44 -25.25
C PRO A 271 -30.22 2.08 -23.86
N LEU A 272 -28.99 2.40 -23.48
CA LEU A 272 -28.69 3.23 -22.31
C LEU A 272 -29.49 4.53 -22.48
N ALA A 273 -30.54 4.70 -21.67
CA ALA A 273 -31.12 6.01 -21.45
C ALA A 273 -29.97 6.92 -20.99
N HIS A 274 -29.81 8.06 -21.67
CA HIS A 274 -28.90 9.12 -21.28
C HIS A 274 -29.11 9.38 -19.78
N ALA A 275 -28.07 9.12 -18.98
CA ALA A 275 -28.05 9.53 -17.60
C ALA A 275 -28.06 11.06 -17.60
N ASP A 276 -29.24 11.62 -17.40
CA ASP A 276 -29.42 13.03 -17.12
C ASP A 276 -28.77 13.31 -15.76
N PHE A 277 -27.55 13.83 -15.79
CA PHE A 277 -26.80 14.21 -14.59
C PHE A 277 -27.24 15.56 -14.00
N SER A 278 -28.41 16.10 -14.41
CA SER A 278 -28.81 17.45 -14.03
C SER A 278 -29.91 17.56 -12.95
N SER A 279 -30.52 16.47 -12.48
CA SER A 279 -31.75 16.60 -11.66
C SER A 279 -31.77 15.87 -10.32
N HIS A 280 -30.71 15.90 -9.51
CA HIS A 280 -30.82 15.55 -8.09
C HIS A 280 -30.02 16.53 -7.25
N ALA A 281 -30.67 17.63 -6.86
CA ALA A 281 -30.17 18.54 -5.84
C ALA A 281 -29.77 17.71 -4.63
N ALA A 282 -28.46 17.66 -4.36
CA ALA A 282 -27.93 17.01 -3.17
C ALA A 282 -28.60 17.67 -1.97
N SER A 283 -29.38 16.90 -1.23
CA SER A 283 -29.93 17.29 0.07
C SER A 283 -28.77 17.59 1.02
N THR A 284 -28.25 18.82 0.98
CA THR A 284 -27.35 19.35 2.00
C THR A 284 -28.20 19.57 3.22
N VAL A 285 -28.16 18.63 4.17
CA VAL A 285 -28.74 18.86 5.50
C VAL A 285 -28.08 20.12 6.04
N ALA A 286 -28.84 21.19 6.22
CA ALA A 286 -28.32 22.45 6.72
C ALA A 286 -27.80 22.23 8.15
N VAL A 287 -26.54 22.53 8.39
CA VAL A 287 -25.97 22.47 9.74
C VAL A 287 -26.43 23.70 10.50
N SER A 288 -27.06 23.53 11.66
CA SER A 288 -27.46 24.67 12.45
C SER A 288 -26.23 25.42 12.99
N PRO A 289 -26.24 26.76 13.06
CA PRO A 289 -25.11 27.54 13.58
C PRO A 289 -24.68 27.11 14.99
N ILE A 290 -25.64 26.70 15.82
CA ILE A 290 -25.40 26.19 17.18
C ILE A 290 -24.64 24.86 17.12
N LYS A 291 -25.03 23.91 16.25
CA LYS A 291 -24.30 22.65 16.06
C LYS A 291 -22.86 22.90 15.58
N SER A 292 -22.67 23.88 14.68
CA SER A 292 -21.34 24.28 14.21
C SER A 292 -20.46 24.83 15.33
N LEU A 293 -21.00 25.73 16.17
CA LEU A 293 -20.29 26.28 17.32
C LEU A 293 -19.93 25.21 18.35
N VAL A 294 -20.88 24.33 18.69
CA VAL A 294 -20.65 23.22 19.62
C VAL A 294 -19.60 22.26 19.09
N ALA A 295 -19.65 21.90 17.80
CA ALA A 295 -18.69 21.01 17.17
C ALA A 295 -17.24 21.52 17.26
N VAL A 296 -17.03 22.81 16.97
CA VAL A 296 -15.70 23.44 17.08
C VAL A 296 -15.28 23.57 18.54
N ALA A 297 -16.19 23.95 19.43
CA ALA A 297 -15.92 24.07 20.86
C ALA A 297 -15.50 22.73 21.49
N LEU A 298 -16.08 21.61 21.04
CA LEU A 298 -15.71 20.28 21.53
C LEU A 298 -14.24 19.93 21.22
N ILE A 299 -13.75 20.23 20.03
CA ILE A 299 -12.34 19.99 19.65
C ILE A 299 -11.39 20.89 20.47
N LEU A 300 -11.76 22.15 20.66
CA LEU A 300 -10.96 23.07 21.49
C LEU A 300 -10.98 22.65 22.98
N ALA A 301 -12.13 22.17 23.46
CA ALA A 301 -12.26 21.64 24.81
C ALA A 301 -11.43 20.37 25.01
N GLU A 302 -11.41 19.45 24.03
CA GLU A 302 -10.58 18.26 24.05
C GLU A 302 -9.09 18.60 24.20
N LEU A 303 -8.61 19.54 23.37
CA LEU A 303 -7.22 20.02 23.42
C LEU A 303 -6.88 20.70 24.76
N GLY A 304 -7.77 21.58 25.24
CA GLY A 304 -7.55 22.34 26.47
C GLY A 304 -7.65 21.47 27.72
N LEU A 305 -8.67 20.61 27.82
CA LEU A 305 -8.85 19.68 28.94
C LEU A 305 -7.72 18.66 28.98
N GLY A 306 -7.23 18.20 27.83
CA GLY A 306 -6.05 17.34 27.76
C GLY A 306 -4.86 17.96 28.48
N GLN A 307 -4.57 19.24 28.25
CA GLN A 307 -3.45 19.94 28.91
C GLN A 307 -3.67 20.15 30.42
N VAL A 308 -4.90 20.36 30.87
CA VAL A 308 -5.21 20.61 32.29
C VAL A 308 -5.21 19.31 33.09
N LEU A 309 -5.75 18.23 32.51
CA LEU A 309 -5.92 16.94 33.18
C LEU A 309 -4.65 16.09 33.15
N VAL A 310 -3.81 16.23 32.11
CA VAL A 310 -2.52 15.54 32.00
C VAL A 310 -1.44 16.35 32.72
N GLN A 311 -1.06 15.91 33.93
CA GLN A 311 -0.12 16.62 34.79
C GLN A 311 1.23 15.89 34.95
N PRO A 312 2.33 16.62 35.24
CA PRO A 312 3.59 16.02 35.65
C PRO A 312 3.41 15.14 36.91
N GLY A 313 3.96 13.93 36.91
CA GLY A 313 3.85 12.97 38.02
C GLY A 313 2.80 11.87 37.85
N GLN A 314 1.88 11.99 36.89
CA GLN A 314 0.96 10.89 36.54
C GLN A 314 1.66 9.75 35.79
N THR A 315 1.20 8.52 36.00
CA THR A 315 1.69 7.35 35.23
C THR A 315 1.24 7.44 33.77
N GLN A 316 1.97 6.80 32.86
CA GLN A 316 1.61 6.81 31.42
C GLN A 316 0.22 6.24 31.17
N LEU A 317 -0.19 5.21 31.91
CA LEU A 317 -1.53 4.63 31.81
C LEU A 317 -2.61 5.69 32.11
N VAL A 318 -2.46 6.46 33.20
CA VAL A 318 -3.41 7.52 33.57
C VAL A 318 -3.50 8.59 32.47
N LYS A 319 -2.35 9.02 31.93
CA LYS A 319 -2.32 10.02 30.86
C LYS A 319 -3.06 9.53 29.61
N VAL A 320 -2.81 8.30 29.20
CA VAL A 320 -3.48 7.68 28.04
C VAL A 320 -4.97 7.45 28.30
N SER A 321 -5.36 7.01 29.51
CA SER A 321 -6.77 6.86 29.89
C SER A 321 -7.55 8.17 29.83
N ILE A 322 -6.95 9.28 30.26
CA ILE A 322 -7.56 10.60 30.13
C ILE A 322 -7.76 10.94 28.64
N ALA A 323 -6.72 10.79 27.82
CA ALA A 323 -6.78 11.10 26.39
C ALA A 323 -7.83 10.24 25.66
N VAL A 324 -7.82 8.92 25.86
CA VAL A 324 -8.80 8.00 25.25
C VAL A 324 -10.22 8.32 25.71
N GLY A 325 -10.40 8.59 27.01
CA GLY A 325 -11.71 8.94 27.56
C GLY A 325 -12.29 10.24 27.00
N LEU A 326 -11.46 11.27 26.86
CA LEU A 326 -11.86 12.54 26.24
C LEU A 326 -12.20 12.36 24.75
N ALA A 327 -11.33 11.69 23.99
CA ALA A 327 -11.56 11.43 22.57
C ALA A 327 -12.84 10.60 22.34
N PHE A 328 -13.09 9.58 23.17
CA PHE A 328 -14.30 8.77 23.10
C PHE A 328 -15.56 9.57 23.42
N ALA A 329 -15.52 10.45 24.43
CA ALA A 329 -16.65 11.30 24.76
C ALA A 329 -16.98 12.28 23.61
N VAL A 330 -15.96 12.94 23.04
CA VAL A 330 -16.13 13.82 21.88
C VAL A 330 -16.66 13.05 20.68
N PHE A 331 -16.10 11.87 20.40
CA PHE A 331 -16.58 10.97 19.35
C PHE A 331 -18.06 10.65 19.48
N LEU A 332 -18.52 10.22 20.66
CA LEU A 332 -19.93 9.92 20.88
C LEU A 332 -20.84 11.14 20.67
N ILE A 333 -20.44 12.30 21.20
CA ILE A 333 -21.23 13.54 21.07
C ILE A 333 -21.32 13.96 19.60
N VAL A 334 -20.20 13.96 18.87
CA VAL A 334 -20.15 14.38 17.46
C VAL A 334 -20.93 13.40 16.58
N VAL A 335 -20.78 12.08 16.76
CA VAL A 335 -21.54 11.07 16.02
C VAL A 335 -23.03 11.20 16.28
N TRP A 336 -23.44 11.40 17.54
CA TRP A 336 -24.84 11.64 17.88
C TRP A 336 -25.39 12.92 17.23
N MET A 337 -24.63 14.01 17.29
CA MET A 337 -25.05 15.32 16.78
C MET A 337 -25.21 15.35 15.25
N PHE A 338 -24.42 14.54 14.53
CA PHE A 338 -24.41 14.42 13.07
C PHE A 338 -24.89 13.07 12.54
N HIS A 339 -25.65 12.30 13.34
CA HIS A 339 -26.16 11.00 12.93
C HIS A 339 -27.02 11.05 11.65
N ASP A 340 -27.75 12.15 11.42
CA ASP A 340 -28.53 12.37 10.20
C ASP A 340 -27.65 12.44 8.93
N VAL A 341 -26.50 13.11 9.05
CA VAL A 341 -25.53 13.26 7.96
C VAL A 341 -24.88 11.91 7.66
N LEU A 342 -24.45 11.21 8.70
CA LEU A 342 -23.89 9.86 8.60
C LEU A 342 -24.91 8.90 7.98
N GLY A 343 -26.14 8.86 8.51
CA GLY A 343 -27.20 7.97 8.04
C GLY A 343 -27.56 8.21 6.58
N SER A 344 -27.80 9.46 6.19
CA SER A 344 -28.17 9.80 4.81
C SER A 344 -27.06 9.49 3.79
N ASN A 345 -25.80 9.75 4.16
CA ASN A 345 -24.66 9.54 3.27
C ASN A 345 -24.27 8.05 3.19
N TRP A 346 -24.51 7.28 4.26
CA TRP A 346 -24.23 5.85 4.32
C TRP A 346 -25.04 5.07 3.28
N HIS A 347 -26.33 5.42 3.14
CA HIS A 347 -27.21 4.79 2.16
C HIS A 347 -26.66 4.91 0.73
N ARG A 348 -26.16 6.10 0.35
CA ARG A 348 -25.54 6.33 -0.97
C ARG A 348 -24.17 5.66 -1.09
N TYR A 349 -23.41 5.60 0.01
CA TYR A 349 -22.09 4.97 0.01
C TYR A 349 -22.20 3.45 -0.19
N ARG A 350 -23.16 2.78 0.47
CA ARG A 350 -23.32 1.33 0.40
C ARG A 350 -23.86 0.81 -0.93
N GLU A 351 -24.58 1.64 -1.72
CA GLU A 351 -25.09 1.27 -3.05
C GLU A 351 -23.98 0.77 -3.99
N HIS A 352 -22.76 1.28 -3.82
CA HIS A 352 -21.60 0.90 -4.62
C HIS A 352 -20.38 0.60 -3.74
N ILE A 353 -20.60 -0.17 -2.66
CA ILE A 353 -19.60 -0.41 -1.60
C ILE A 353 -18.22 -0.85 -2.12
N VAL A 354 -18.17 -1.80 -3.06
CA VAL A 354 -16.89 -2.31 -3.61
C VAL A 354 -16.12 -1.23 -4.36
N ARG A 355 -16.83 -0.43 -5.18
CA ARG A 355 -16.21 0.66 -5.93
C ARG A 355 -15.72 1.75 -4.99
N ASN A 356 -16.52 2.10 -3.98
CA ASN A 356 -16.22 3.19 -3.08
C ASN A 356 -15.05 2.82 -2.16
N ILE A 357 -15.02 1.61 -1.59
CA ILE A 357 -13.87 1.10 -0.82
C ILE A 357 -12.59 1.06 -1.68
N ALA A 358 -12.69 0.62 -2.93
CA ALA A 358 -11.54 0.63 -3.82
C ALA A 358 -11.02 2.05 -4.08
N LEU A 359 -11.94 3.02 -4.22
CA LEU A 359 -11.59 4.42 -4.34
C LEU A 359 -10.97 4.95 -3.03
N ASP A 360 -11.45 4.53 -1.86
CA ASP A 360 -10.86 4.91 -0.57
C ASP A 360 -9.42 4.42 -0.44
N VAL A 361 -9.14 3.19 -0.88
CA VAL A 361 -7.77 2.65 -0.90
C VAL A 361 -6.87 3.47 -1.85
N VAL A 362 -7.36 3.83 -3.04
CA VAL A 362 -6.61 4.70 -3.97
C VAL A 362 -6.33 6.06 -3.36
N LEU A 363 -7.36 6.68 -2.75
CA LEU A 363 -7.25 7.99 -2.13
C LEU A 363 -6.32 7.95 -0.92
N MET A 364 -6.33 6.87 -0.14
CA MET A 364 -5.39 6.66 0.97
C MET A 364 -3.94 6.55 0.47
N ILE A 365 -3.68 5.83 -0.62
CA ILE A 365 -2.35 5.81 -1.26
C ILE A 365 -1.96 7.23 -1.70
N ALA A 366 -2.90 7.98 -2.27
CA ALA A 366 -2.67 9.37 -2.65
C ALA A 366 -2.37 10.26 -1.43
N VAL A 367 -3.01 10.05 -0.27
CA VAL A 367 -2.68 10.73 0.99
C VAL A 367 -1.22 10.48 1.36
N TYR A 368 -0.74 9.23 1.37
CA TYR A 368 0.67 8.93 1.65
C TYR A 368 1.63 9.55 0.61
N ALA A 369 1.26 9.54 -0.67
CA ALA A 369 2.07 10.16 -1.72
C ALA A 369 2.17 11.68 -1.55
N VAL A 370 1.04 12.36 -1.28
CA VAL A 370 1.01 13.80 -0.98
C VAL A 370 1.85 14.10 0.25
N LEU A 371 1.71 13.31 1.32
CA LEU A 371 2.49 13.48 2.55
C LEU A 371 3.99 13.38 2.29
N ALA A 372 4.42 12.37 1.52
CA ALA A 372 5.81 12.19 1.14
C ALA A 372 6.33 13.35 0.28
N LEU A 373 5.56 13.81 -0.71
CA LEU A 373 5.92 14.94 -1.56
C LEU A 373 6.09 16.24 -0.76
N VAL A 374 5.18 16.52 0.16
CA VAL A 374 5.27 17.70 1.04
C VAL A 374 6.51 17.62 1.91
N ARG A 375 6.79 16.46 2.52
CA ARG A 375 8.00 16.27 3.33
C ARG A 375 9.29 16.44 2.52
N ILE A 376 9.33 15.91 1.28
CA ILE A 376 10.47 16.08 0.36
C ILE A 376 10.65 17.57 0.03
N GLY A 377 9.58 18.26 -0.34
CA GLY A 377 9.61 19.70 -0.65
C GLY A 377 10.08 20.53 0.53
N MET A 378 9.56 20.26 1.73
CA MET A 378 9.99 20.92 2.95
C MET A 378 11.46 20.67 3.26
N LYS A 379 11.96 19.43 3.10
CA LYS A 379 13.38 19.11 3.28
C LYS A 379 14.27 19.87 2.29
N ALA A 380 13.83 20.02 1.04
CA ALA A 380 14.56 20.75 0.01
C ALA A 380 14.63 22.27 0.30
N VAL A 381 13.59 22.83 0.92
CA VAL A 381 13.51 24.27 1.22
C VAL A 381 14.13 24.62 2.58
N MET A 382 13.94 23.76 3.60
CA MET A 382 14.24 24.06 5.01
C MET A 382 15.48 23.31 5.55
N GLY A 383 16.04 22.36 4.80
CA GLY A 383 17.15 21.51 5.26
C GLY A 383 16.70 20.33 6.13
N SER A 384 17.68 19.54 6.59
CA SER A 384 17.56 18.18 7.14
C SER A 384 16.69 18.01 8.40
N SER A 385 16.17 19.09 8.99
CA SER A 385 15.46 19.10 10.28
C SER A 385 13.95 18.82 10.18
N ALA A 386 13.37 18.81 8.98
CA ALA A 386 11.91 18.61 8.80
C ALA A 386 11.48 17.13 8.70
N ALA A 387 12.42 16.18 8.70
CA ALA A 387 12.08 14.76 8.69
C ALA A 387 11.96 14.26 10.13
N GLY A 388 10.74 14.26 10.68
CA GLY A 388 10.43 13.40 11.82
C GLY A 388 10.88 11.98 11.49
N GLY A 389 11.88 11.49 12.23
CA GLY A 389 12.42 10.15 12.03
C GLY A 389 11.29 9.14 12.13
N ALA A 390 11.30 8.12 11.27
CA ALA A 390 10.59 6.90 11.58
C ALA A 390 11.11 6.47 12.95
N ALA A 391 10.25 6.55 13.97
CA ALA A 391 10.58 6.00 15.27
C ALA A 391 10.96 4.55 15.03
N ASP A 392 12.07 4.12 15.61
CA ASP A 392 12.47 2.72 15.61
C ASP A 392 11.35 1.96 16.30
N VAL A 393 10.41 1.43 15.50
CA VAL A 393 9.11 0.92 15.98
C VAL A 393 9.33 -0.25 16.94
N LEU A 394 10.51 -0.88 16.88
CA LEU A 394 10.91 -2.05 17.63
C LEU A 394 11.96 -1.75 18.71
N SER A 395 11.84 -0.62 19.42
CA SER A 395 12.48 -0.52 20.74
C SER A 395 11.90 -1.60 21.66
N PHE A 396 12.74 -2.31 22.42
CA PHE A 396 12.27 -3.23 23.47
C PHE A 396 11.29 -2.49 24.39
N GLN A 397 10.03 -2.93 24.42
CA GLN A 397 8.99 -2.37 25.26
C GLN A 397 8.39 -3.47 26.12
N ALA A 398 8.29 -3.22 27.43
CA ALA A 398 7.54 -4.08 28.33
C ALA A 398 6.10 -4.24 27.84
N VAL A 399 5.46 -5.39 28.10
CA VAL A 399 4.04 -5.67 27.77
C VAL A 399 3.13 -4.54 28.24
N THR A 400 3.42 -3.99 29.40
CA THR A 400 2.68 -2.86 29.97
C THR A 400 2.78 -1.61 29.10
N THR A 401 3.97 -1.28 28.58
CA THR A 401 4.18 -0.14 27.66
C THR A 401 3.49 -0.35 26.32
N ALA A 402 3.65 -1.53 25.72
CA ALA A 402 3.00 -1.85 24.45
C ALA A 402 1.46 -1.88 24.59
N GLY A 403 0.96 -2.37 25.72
CA GLY A 403 -0.47 -2.37 26.05
C GLY A 403 -1.03 -0.97 26.23
N ILE A 404 -0.28 -0.09 26.89
CA ILE A 404 -0.63 1.34 26.98
C ILE A 404 -0.62 1.99 25.58
N GLY A 405 0.34 1.64 24.72
CA GLY A 405 0.43 2.12 23.34
C GLY A 405 -0.77 1.71 22.48
N LEU A 406 -1.16 0.43 22.52
CA LEU A 406 -2.36 -0.07 21.83
C LEU A 406 -3.64 0.56 22.38
N PHE A 407 -3.74 0.72 23.70
CA PHE A 407 -4.89 1.39 24.29
C PHE A 407 -4.97 2.85 23.83
N GLY A 408 -3.82 3.54 23.75
CA GLY A 408 -3.74 4.89 23.21
C GLY A 408 -4.11 5.00 21.74
N SER A 409 -3.78 4.01 20.91
CA SER A 409 -4.12 4.03 19.48
C SER A 409 -5.62 3.89 19.19
N LEU A 410 -6.47 3.64 20.20
CA LEU A 410 -7.91 3.75 20.05
C LEU A 410 -8.36 5.17 19.69
N THR A 411 -7.63 6.22 20.10
CA THR A 411 -7.93 7.61 19.70
C THR A 411 -7.86 7.78 18.19
N VAL A 412 -6.88 7.12 17.56
CA VAL A 412 -6.63 7.13 16.11
C VAL A 412 -7.77 6.44 15.33
N LEU A 413 -8.46 5.46 15.91
CA LEU A 413 -9.62 4.85 15.26
C LEU A 413 -10.88 5.73 15.31
N MET A 414 -10.96 6.62 16.31
CA MET A 414 -12.11 7.50 16.53
C MET A 414 -11.97 8.84 15.81
N ALA A 415 -10.74 9.34 15.69
CA ALA A 415 -10.39 10.63 15.08
C ALA A 415 -10.98 10.83 13.67
N PRO A 416 -10.96 9.86 12.75
CA PRO A 416 -11.54 10.04 11.41
C PRO A 416 -13.02 10.43 11.43
N PHE A 417 -13.79 10.01 12.44
CA PHE A 417 -15.20 10.40 12.51
C PHE A 417 -15.36 11.82 13.04
N THR A 418 -14.65 12.18 14.10
CA THR A 418 -14.73 13.52 14.69
C THR A 418 -14.14 14.56 13.76
N GLU A 419 -12.94 14.33 13.25
CA GLU A 419 -12.20 15.28 12.44
C GLU A 419 -12.89 15.53 11.09
N GLU A 420 -13.40 14.50 10.43
CA GLU A 420 -14.07 14.68 9.15
C GLU A 420 -15.43 15.39 9.29
N LEU A 421 -16.18 15.09 10.35
CA LEU A 421 -17.43 15.79 10.64
C LEU A 421 -17.19 17.26 11.03
N VAL A 422 -16.18 17.56 11.86
CA VAL A 422 -15.92 18.93 12.31
C VAL A 422 -15.18 19.75 11.25
N PHE A 423 -14.06 19.27 10.72
CA PHE A 423 -13.25 20.05 9.79
C PHE A 423 -13.82 20.04 8.37
N ARG A 424 -14.36 18.90 7.89
CA ARG A 424 -14.84 18.82 6.49
C ARG A 424 -16.30 19.11 6.36
N HIS A 425 -17.15 18.55 7.20
CA HIS A 425 -18.58 18.79 7.09
C HIS A 425 -18.98 20.15 7.66
N VAL A 426 -18.64 20.42 8.92
CA VAL A 426 -18.95 21.70 9.57
C VAL A 426 -18.09 22.80 8.98
N LEU A 427 -16.77 22.83 9.18
CA LEU A 427 -16.00 24.02 8.81
C LEU A 427 -15.97 24.29 7.30
N PHE A 428 -15.95 23.27 6.44
CA PHE A 428 -15.77 23.48 5.01
C PHE A 428 -17.03 23.29 4.15
N TYR A 429 -17.62 22.09 4.14
CA TYR A 429 -18.62 21.68 3.14
C TYR A 429 -19.96 22.41 3.30
N GLN A 430 -20.32 22.86 4.50
CA GLN A 430 -21.53 23.68 4.72
C GLN A 430 -21.56 24.94 3.82
N TRP A 431 -20.39 25.44 3.40
CA TRP A 431 -20.25 26.68 2.63
C TRP A 431 -20.21 26.50 1.12
N ARG A 432 -20.31 25.25 0.62
CA ARG A 432 -20.15 24.88 -0.81
C ARG A 432 -20.97 25.75 -1.78
N GLY A 433 -22.11 26.28 -1.34
CA GLY A 433 -22.98 27.15 -2.15
C GLY A 433 -22.41 28.55 -2.44
N HIS A 434 -21.40 29.00 -1.69
CA HIS A 434 -20.82 30.34 -1.79
C HIS A 434 -19.35 30.25 -2.21
N ARG A 435 -19.03 30.51 -3.49
CA ARG A 435 -17.69 30.31 -4.07
C ARG A 435 -16.54 30.90 -3.24
N ILE A 436 -16.69 32.15 -2.81
CA ILE A 436 -15.66 32.85 -2.03
C ILE A 436 -15.53 32.23 -0.63
N VAL A 437 -16.65 32.00 0.06
CA VAL A 437 -16.65 31.44 1.42
C VAL A 437 -16.15 29.99 1.41
N THR A 438 -16.52 29.19 0.41
CA THR A 438 -15.98 27.83 0.21
C THR A 438 -14.46 27.86 0.09
N PHE A 439 -13.92 28.76 -0.74
CA PHE A 439 -12.49 28.90 -0.94
C PHE A 439 -11.78 29.33 0.36
N LEU A 440 -12.32 30.30 1.10
CA LEU A 440 -11.74 30.70 2.39
C LEU A 440 -11.79 29.56 3.40
N MET A 441 -12.94 28.89 3.51
CA MET A 441 -13.14 27.83 4.49
C MET A 441 -12.38 26.54 4.14
N PHE A 442 -11.99 26.35 2.87
CA PHE A 442 -11.02 25.33 2.49
C PHE A 442 -9.71 25.52 3.26
N PHE A 443 -9.12 26.72 3.20
CA PHE A 443 -7.87 27.02 3.91
C PHE A 443 -8.05 27.00 5.42
N VAL A 444 -9.13 27.61 5.94
CA VAL A 444 -9.41 27.62 7.39
C VAL A 444 -9.51 26.19 7.93
N SER A 445 -10.27 25.31 7.28
CA SER A 445 -10.41 23.92 7.73
C SER A 445 -9.11 23.12 7.62
N SER A 446 -8.29 23.40 6.62
CA SER A 446 -7.01 22.71 6.38
C SER A 446 -5.97 23.12 7.41
N ILE A 447 -5.84 24.42 7.66
CA ILE A 447 -4.93 24.97 8.67
C ILE A 447 -5.36 24.50 10.06
N ALA A 448 -6.66 24.62 10.40
CA ALA A 448 -7.17 24.20 11.70
C ALA A 448 -6.94 22.70 11.95
N PHE A 449 -7.07 21.86 10.92
CA PHE A 449 -6.77 20.43 11.00
C PHE A 449 -5.29 20.15 11.30
N GLY A 450 -4.36 20.92 10.73
CA GLY A 450 -2.95 20.79 11.12
C GLY A 450 -2.68 21.28 12.55
N LEU A 451 -3.28 22.41 12.93
CA LEU A 451 -3.09 23.03 14.25
C LEU A 451 -3.66 22.20 15.41
N VAL A 452 -4.65 21.35 15.17
CA VAL A 452 -5.19 20.45 16.20
C VAL A 452 -4.10 19.48 16.72
N HIS A 453 -3.05 19.24 15.94
CA HIS A 453 -1.90 18.42 16.31
C HIS A 453 -0.85 19.18 17.15
N TRP A 454 -1.21 20.34 17.71
CA TRP A 454 -0.30 21.19 18.50
C TRP A 454 0.49 20.42 19.57
N ASN A 455 -0.24 19.64 20.37
CA ASN A 455 0.33 18.88 21.47
C ASN A 455 1.22 17.71 20.98
N ASN A 456 0.92 17.15 19.81
CA ASN A 456 1.67 16.04 19.22
C ASN A 456 3.07 16.48 18.76
N PHE A 457 3.21 17.75 18.37
CA PHE A 457 4.47 18.32 17.87
C PHE A 457 5.10 19.33 18.83
N ASN A 458 4.68 19.37 20.10
CA ASN A 458 5.19 20.31 21.10
C ASN A 458 5.16 21.78 20.63
N GLY A 459 4.16 22.15 19.82
CA GLY A 459 4.03 23.50 19.25
C GLY A 459 4.89 23.82 18.02
N ASP A 460 5.64 22.85 17.47
CA ASP A 460 6.38 23.07 16.22
C ASP A 460 5.44 23.09 15.00
N VAL A 461 5.08 24.31 14.59
CA VAL A 461 4.21 24.55 13.43
C VAL A 461 4.77 23.95 12.14
N THR A 462 6.09 23.83 12.00
CA THR A 462 6.73 23.25 10.82
C THR A 462 6.30 21.79 10.63
N GLN A 463 6.24 21.03 11.72
CA GLN A 463 5.82 19.62 11.69
C GLN A 463 4.31 19.46 11.42
N MET A 464 3.52 20.52 11.60
CA MET A 464 2.08 20.53 11.33
C MET A 464 1.76 20.85 9.86
N VAL A 465 2.67 21.47 9.11
CA VAL A 465 2.45 21.81 7.68
C VAL A 465 2.03 20.60 6.83
N PRO A 466 2.67 19.41 6.94
CA PRO A 466 2.22 18.23 6.22
C PRO A 466 0.76 17.87 6.55
N TYR A 467 0.35 17.98 7.80
CA TYR A 467 -1.03 17.72 8.23
C TYR A 467 -2.00 18.75 7.67
N MET A 468 -1.61 20.02 7.56
CA MET A 468 -2.43 21.05 6.91
C MET A 468 -2.70 20.71 5.44
N VAL A 469 -1.68 20.25 4.71
CA VAL A 469 -1.82 19.87 3.29
C VAL A 469 -2.70 18.62 3.16
N ILE A 470 -2.52 17.62 4.02
CA ILE A 470 -3.35 16.42 4.05
C ILE A 470 -4.80 16.76 4.38
N GLY A 471 -5.03 17.69 5.30
CA GLY A 471 -6.36 18.19 5.60
C GLY A 471 -7.03 18.86 4.40
N GLY A 472 -6.26 19.61 3.60
CA GLY A 472 -6.73 20.15 2.32
C GLY A 472 -7.08 19.04 1.32
N PHE A 473 -6.28 17.98 1.26
CA PHE A 473 -6.56 16.83 0.39
C PHE A 473 -7.87 16.13 0.79
N PHE A 474 -8.10 15.89 2.09
CA PHE A 474 -9.39 15.39 2.59
C PHE A 474 -10.55 16.33 2.27
N ALA A 475 -10.36 17.65 2.37
CA ALA A 475 -11.39 18.61 1.94
C ALA A 475 -11.73 18.47 0.44
N LEU A 476 -10.75 18.25 -0.43
CA LEU A 476 -10.99 17.98 -1.85
C LEU A 476 -11.74 16.67 -2.07
N ILE A 477 -11.37 15.60 -1.37
CA ILE A 477 -12.08 14.31 -1.43
C ILE A 477 -13.56 14.52 -1.14
N TYR A 478 -13.90 15.17 -0.03
CA TYR A 478 -15.30 15.40 0.30
C TYR A 478 -16.01 16.36 -0.66
N TYR A 479 -15.30 17.39 -1.14
CA TYR A 479 -15.82 18.32 -2.15
C TYR A 479 -16.22 17.58 -3.44
N PHE A 480 -15.44 16.62 -3.90
CA PHE A 480 -15.75 15.90 -5.14
C PHE A 480 -16.69 14.71 -4.93
N SER A 481 -16.50 13.94 -3.85
CA SER A 481 -17.32 12.76 -3.55
C SER A 481 -18.76 13.12 -3.15
N ARG A 482 -18.96 14.30 -2.54
CA ARG A 482 -20.23 14.74 -1.94
C ARG A 482 -20.79 13.72 -0.94
N ASN A 483 -19.92 12.89 -0.36
CA ASN A 483 -20.27 11.83 0.57
C ASN A 483 -19.24 11.77 1.69
N ILE A 484 -19.68 11.99 2.92
CA ILE A 484 -18.78 12.07 4.08
C ILE A 484 -18.10 10.73 4.37
N TRP A 485 -18.76 9.60 4.05
CA TRP A 485 -18.20 8.27 4.26
C TRP A 485 -17.00 7.99 3.36
N GLN A 486 -16.96 8.54 2.15
CA GLN A 486 -15.76 8.43 1.32
C GLN A 486 -14.57 9.10 2.00
N ASN A 487 -14.79 10.18 2.77
CA ASN A 487 -13.69 10.82 3.48
C ASN A 487 -13.33 10.08 4.77
N ILE A 488 -14.35 9.74 5.59
CA ILE A 488 -14.18 9.02 6.85
C ILE A 488 -13.46 7.68 6.60
N ILE A 489 -13.84 6.91 5.59
CA ILE A 489 -13.21 5.62 5.31
C ILE A 489 -11.79 5.81 4.76
N THR A 490 -11.55 6.78 3.88
CA THR A 490 -10.18 7.08 3.40
C THR A 490 -9.26 7.46 4.57
N HIS A 491 -9.71 8.36 5.45
CA HIS A 491 -8.95 8.79 6.62
C HIS A 491 -8.77 7.63 7.62
N PHE A 492 -9.83 6.86 7.89
CA PHE A 492 -9.75 5.69 8.76
C PHE A 492 -8.75 4.65 8.25
N LEU A 493 -8.70 4.38 6.95
CA LEU A 493 -7.71 3.44 6.40
C LEU A 493 -6.27 3.95 6.55
N PHE A 494 -6.05 5.26 6.37
CA PHE A 494 -4.75 5.89 6.59
C PHE A 494 -4.29 5.75 8.06
N ASP A 495 -5.21 5.97 8.99
CA ASP A 495 -4.96 5.90 10.44
C ASP A 495 -4.88 4.47 10.98
N PHE A 496 -5.60 3.54 10.35
CA PHE A 496 -5.63 2.12 10.75
C PHE A 496 -4.25 1.48 10.70
N VAL A 497 -3.35 1.95 9.81
CA VAL A 497 -1.97 1.47 9.75
C VAL A 497 -1.24 1.67 11.08
N GLN A 498 -1.46 2.80 11.76
CA GLN A 498 -0.85 3.08 13.06
C GLN A 498 -1.43 2.19 14.17
N PHE A 499 -2.74 1.96 14.16
CA PHE A 499 -3.38 1.03 15.09
C PHE A 499 -2.87 -0.40 14.89
N ALA A 500 -2.80 -0.87 13.64
CA ALA A 500 -2.29 -2.19 13.29
C ALA A 500 -0.83 -2.36 13.75
N ALA A 501 0.00 -1.34 13.58
CA ALA A 501 1.38 -1.35 14.09
C ALA A 501 1.42 -1.47 15.62
N ALA A 502 0.62 -0.71 16.36
CA ALA A 502 0.55 -0.80 17.83
C ALA A 502 0.04 -2.18 18.32
N LEU A 503 -0.91 -2.79 17.60
CA LEU A 503 -1.40 -4.14 17.91
C LEU A 503 -0.29 -5.17 17.73
N VAL A 504 0.46 -5.06 16.62
CA VAL A 504 1.64 -5.90 16.40
C VAL A 504 2.60 -5.73 17.57
N LEU A 505 2.95 -4.51 17.98
CA LEU A 505 3.85 -4.27 19.12
C LEU A 505 3.39 -4.90 20.44
N LEU A 506 2.11 -4.89 20.75
CA LEU A 506 1.60 -5.59 21.93
C LEU A 506 1.77 -7.11 21.79
N ILE A 507 1.45 -7.67 20.63
CA ILE A 507 1.64 -9.10 20.35
C ILE A 507 3.13 -9.44 20.52
N VAL A 508 4.03 -8.61 19.99
CA VAL A 508 5.48 -8.75 20.18
C VAL A 508 5.85 -8.77 21.66
N ALA A 509 5.40 -7.77 22.42
CA ALA A 509 5.74 -7.66 23.83
C ALA A 509 5.21 -8.84 24.66
N ILE A 510 3.99 -9.33 24.37
CA ILE A 510 3.40 -10.49 25.05
C ILE A 510 4.19 -11.75 24.77
N LEU A 511 4.62 -11.95 23.52
CA LEU A 511 5.38 -13.14 23.14
C LEU A 511 6.81 -13.14 23.70
N GLN A 512 7.33 -11.97 24.11
CA GLN A 512 8.68 -11.79 24.68
C GLN A 512 8.78 -12.08 26.19
N HIS A 513 7.65 -12.20 26.90
CA HIS A 513 7.56 -12.55 28.32
C HIS A 513 7.03 -13.97 28.50
#